data_AF-A0A2E9CBX4-F1
#
_entry.id   AF-A0A2E9CBX4-F1
#
_cell.length_a   1.000
_cell.length_b   1.000
_cell.length_c   1.000
_cell.angle_alpha   90.00
_cell.angle_beta   90.00
_cell.angle_gamma   90.00
#
_symmetry.space_group_name_H-M   'P 1'
#
loop_
_entity.id
_entity.type
_entity.pdbx_description
1 polymer ?
#
loop_
_entity_poly.entity_id
_entity_poly.type
_entity_poly.pdbx_seq_one_letter_code
_entity_poly.pdbx_strand_id
1 'polypeptide(L)'
;MSDEETTPGIESRVPAPDLSCPKCDNLLPNGLGIITCVMCKSQVKVEHEGTRRKWREEKISCPECSKVLVCGVGKRPANLQCASCHAHFVLNPNRPKIEISCPSCERKLRMNKRPGEREISCPACETEFKISF
;
A
#
# COMPACT_ATOMS: atom_id res chain seq x y z
N MET A 1 -8.19 -10.01 17.29
CA MET A 1 -9.28 -9.24 16.68
C MET A 1 -8.63 -7.97 16.16
N SER A 2 -8.19 -7.98 14.91
CA SER A 2 -7.45 -6.85 14.32
C SER A 2 -8.35 -6.27 13.24
N ASP A 3 -9.17 -5.31 13.65
CA ASP A 3 -10.06 -4.55 12.79
C ASP A 3 -9.23 -3.79 11.74
N GLU A 4 -8.98 -4.42 10.59
CA GLU A 4 -8.67 -3.69 9.36
C GLU A 4 -9.98 -3.02 8.94
N GLU A 5 -10.19 -1.79 9.46
CA GLU A 5 -11.20 -0.85 8.98
C GLU A 5 -11.20 -0.86 7.45
N THR A 6 -12.15 -1.61 6.89
CA THR A 6 -12.41 -1.63 5.48
C THR A 6 -13.15 -0.34 5.20
N THR A 7 -12.44 0.80 5.21
CA THR A 7 -13.04 2.08 4.80
C THR A 7 -13.63 1.86 3.41
N PRO A 8 -14.95 2.02 3.21
CA PRO A 8 -15.58 1.80 1.92
C PRO A 8 -14.94 2.77 0.92
N GLY A 9 -14.18 2.22 -0.01
CA GLY A 9 -13.30 2.99 -0.87
C GLY A 9 -12.74 2.15 -1.99
N ILE A 10 -12.28 2.83 -3.04
CA ILE A 10 -11.67 2.19 -4.20
C ILE A 10 -10.18 2.07 -3.92
N GLU A 11 -9.59 0.92 -4.22
CA GLU A 11 -8.13 0.77 -4.18
C GLU A 11 -7.51 1.29 -5.49
N SER A 12 -6.43 2.07 -5.38
CA SER A 12 -5.64 2.47 -6.54
C SER A 12 -5.05 1.24 -7.23
N ARG A 13 -4.85 1.31 -8.54
CA ARG A 13 -4.16 0.30 -9.35
C ARG A 13 -2.65 0.58 -9.44
N VAL A 14 -2.22 1.78 -9.06
CA VAL A 14 -0.84 2.23 -9.20
C VAL A 14 -0.14 2.17 -7.84
N PRO A 15 0.71 1.17 -7.57
CA PRO A 15 1.49 1.10 -6.34
C PRO A 15 2.56 2.18 -6.27
N ALA A 16 2.83 2.62 -5.04
CA ALA A 16 4.07 3.34 -4.76
C ALA A 16 5.26 2.36 -4.89
N PRO A 17 6.43 2.83 -5.35
CA PRO A 17 7.61 1.99 -5.37
C PRO A 17 8.06 1.66 -3.94
N ASP A 18 8.57 0.44 -3.76
CA ASP A 18 9.27 0.05 -2.52
C ASP A 18 10.57 0.86 -2.43
N LEU A 19 10.81 1.48 -1.27
CA LEU A 19 11.98 2.34 -1.03
C LEU A 19 12.59 2.00 0.32
N SER A 20 13.90 2.13 0.43
CA SER A 20 14.64 1.91 1.68
C SER A 20 14.98 3.23 2.36
N CYS A 21 15.09 3.19 3.69
CA CYS A 21 15.45 4.36 4.49
C CYS A 21 16.96 4.67 4.34
N PRO A 22 17.38 5.88 3.94
CA PRO A 22 18.80 6.21 3.77
C PRO A 22 19.61 6.23 5.07
N LYS A 23 18.96 6.12 6.23
CA LYS A 23 19.62 6.11 7.54
C LYS A 23 19.85 4.70 8.09
N CYS A 24 18.99 3.74 7.77
CA CYS A 24 19.03 2.41 8.38
C CYS A 24 18.78 1.27 7.38
N ASP A 25 18.69 1.57 6.09
CA ASP A 25 18.49 0.65 4.95
C ASP A 25 17.27 -0.29 5.03
N ASN A 26 16.44 -0.17 6.06
CA ASN A 26 15.20 -0.89 6.21
C ASN A 26 14.13 -0.36 5.25
N LEU A 27 13.17 -1.20 4.87
CA LEU A 27 12.03 -0.78 4.05
C LEU A 27 11.29 0.40 4.68
N LEU A 28 10.94 1.39 3.86
CA LEU A 28 10.07 2.49 4.24
C LEU A 28 8.60 2.10 4.08
N PRO A 29 7.70 2.65 4.89
CA PRO A 29 6.27 2.56 4.63
C PRO A 29 5.93 2.98 3.20
N ASN A 30 5.06 2.21 2.55
CA ASN A 30 4.59 2.51 1.20
C ASN A 30 3.86 3.86 1.15
N GLY A 31 4.36 4.79 0.32
CA GLY A 31 3.79 6.12 0.16
C GLY A 31 4.70 7.06 -0.63
N LEU A 32 4.23 8.28 -0.86
CA LEU A 32 5.03 9.40 -1.36
C LEU A 32 4.80 10.61 -0.46
N GLY A 33 5.77 11.52 -0.39
CA GLY A 33 5.75 12.68 0.50
C GLY A 33 6.70 12.50 1.67
N ILE A 34 6.36 13.05 2.82
CA ILE A 34 7.17 12.93 4.03
C ILE A 34 6.79 11.62 4.72
N ILE A 35 7.69 10.64 4.66
CA ILE A 35 7.49 9.31 5.26
C ILE A 35 8.36 9.23 6.50
N THR A 36 7.78 8.82 7.62
CA THR A 36 8.53 8.56 8.85
C THR A 36 8.95 7.10 8.87
N CYS A 37 10.24 6.83 8.93
CA CYS A 37 10.76 5.47 9.07
C CYS A 37 10.32 4.88 10.41
N VAL A 38 9.70 3.70 10.40
CA VAL A 38 9.24 3.03 11.63
C VAL A 38 10.41 2.58 12.51
N MET A 39 11.55 2.22 11.89
CA MET A 39 12.72 1.67 12.59
C MET A 39 13.56 2.76 13.25
N CYS A 40 13.97 3.79 12.50
CA CYS A 40 14.88 4.83 13.00
C CYS A 40 14.21 6.18 13.28
N LYS A 41 12.89 6.29 13.06
CA LYS A 41 12.08 7.52 13.23
C LYS A 41 12.54 8.72 12.41
N SER A 42 13.44 8.52 11.44
CA SER A 42 13.85 9.59 10.54
C SER A 42 12.73 9.95 9.58
N GLN A 43 12.60 11.24 9.27
CA GLN A 43 11.69 11.72 8.25
C GLN A 43 12.42 11.75 6.91
N VAL A 44 11.91 10.98 5.95
CA VAL A 44 12.46 10.87 4.60
C VAL A 44 11.48 11.51 3.64
N LYS A 45 11.94 12.52 2.89
CA LYS A 45 11.15 13.13 1.82
C LYS A 45 11.29 12.30 0.56
N VAL A 46 10.22 11.57 0.24
CA VAL A 46 10.14 10.73 -0.95
C VAL A 46 9.34 11.45 -2.04
N GLU A 47 10.03 11.86 -3.09
CA GLU A 47 9.41 12.44 -4.29
C GLU A 47 9.73 11.61 -5.52
N HIS A 48 8.68 11.11 -6.18
CA HIS A 48 8.80 10.38 -7.43
C HIS A 48 7.74 10.89 -8.42
N GLU A 49 8.16 11.72 -9.36
CA GLU A 49 7.26 12.39 -10.30
C GLU A 49 6.52 11.39 -11.20
N GLY A 50 7.20 10.31 -11.62
CA GLY A 50 6.59 9.26 -12.45
C GLY A 50 5.35 8.63 -11.80
N THR A 51 5.41 8.32 -10.50
CA THR A 51 4.24 7.78 -9.77
C THR A 51 3.18 8.84 -9.55
N ARG A 52 3.56 10.09 -9.24
CA ARG A 52 2.60 11.21 -9.11
C ARG A 52 1.84 11.46 -10.41
N ARG A 53 2.50 11.37 -11.57
CA ARG A 53 1.85 11.49 -12.88
C ARG A 53 0.86 10.35 -13.10
N LYS A 54 1.28 9.09 -12.87
CA LYS A 54 0.40 7.92 -12.95
C LYS A 54 -0.81 8.02 -12.02
N TRP A 55 -0.66 8.56 -10.80
CA TRP A 55 -1.78 8.81 -9.89
C TRP A 55 -2.75 9.88 -10.37
N ARG A 56 -2.27 10.94 -11.03
CA ARG A 56 -3.13 11.98 -11.60
C ARG A 56 -3.91 11.46 -12.81
N GLU A 57 -3.26 10.68 -13.66
CA GLU A 57 -3.85 10.12 -14.89
C GLU A 57 -4.67 8.84 -14.64
N GLU A 58 -4.71 8.36 -13.39
CA GLU A 58 -5.40 7.14 -13.02
C GLU A 58 -6.90 7.24 -13.30
N LYS A 59 -7.40 6.30 -14.11
CA LYS A 59 -8.82 6.12 -14.39
C LYS A 59 -9.44 5.21 -13.34
N ILE A 60 -10.45 5.72 -12.66
CA ILE A 60 -11.20 5.04 -11.62
C ILE A 60 -12.68 4.99 -11.98
N SER A 61 -13.39 3.94 -11.56
CA SER A 61 -14.83 3.84 -11.77
C SER A 61 -15.55 4.29 -10.51
N CYS A 62 -16.52 5.19 -10.60
CA CYS A 62 -17.36 5.58 -9.46
C CYS A 62 -18.09 4.34 -8.89
N PRO A 63 -18.10 4.13 -7.56
CA PRO A 63 -18.74 2.95 -6.98
C PRO A 63 -20.27 2.98 -7.11
N GLU A 64 -20.87 4.17 -7.24
CA GLU A 64 -22.32 4.36 -7.27
C GLU A 64 -22.88 4.27 -8.71
N CYS A 65 -22.32 5.04 -9.64
CA CYS A 65 -22.84 5.15 -11.02
C CYS A 65 -21.99 4.42 -12.07
N SER A 66 -20.91 3.75 -11.65
CA SER A 66 -19.96 3.04 -12.53
C SER A 66 -19.29 3.88 -13.62
N LYS A 67 -19.47 5.20 -13.63
CA LYS A 67 -18.85 6.10 -14.60
C LYS A 67 -17.35 6.20 -14.36
N VAL A 68 -16.58 6.20 -15.43
CA VAL A 68 -15.11 6.35 -15.37
C VAL A 68 -14.76 7.82 -15.18
N LEU A 69 -13.95 8.09 -14.17
CA LEU A 69 -13.42 9.40 -13.79
C LEU A 69 -11.89 9.35 -13.82
N VAL A 70 -11.26 10.49 -14.10
CA VAL A 70 -9.80 10.65 -13.94
C VAL A 70 -9.56 11.24 -12.56
N CYS A 71 -8.67 10.62 -11.77
CA CYS A 71 -8.43 11.03 -10.39
C CYS A 71 -7.93 12.48 -10.27
N GLY A 72 -7.00 12.91 -11.13
CA GLY A 72 -6.43 14.28 -11.12
C GLY A 72 -5.55 14.62 -9.91
N VAL A 73 -5.50 13.75 -8.89
CA VAL A 73 -4.80 14.00 -7.63
C VAL A 73 -3.53 13.13 -7.53
N GLY A 74 -2.38 13.78 -7.30
CA GLY A 74 -1.07 13.14 -7.17
C GLY A 74 -0.68 12.75 -5.75
N LYS A 75 -1.66 12.46 -4.88
CA LYS A 75 -1.48 11.98 -3.50
C LYS A 75 -2.47 10.85 -3.19
N ARG A 76 -2.11 9.96 -2.27
CA ARG A 76 -2.97 8.88 -1.75
C ARG A 76 -2.79 8.81 -0.23
N PRO A 77 -3.85 8.55 0.57
CA PRO A 77 -5.25 8.47 0.17
C PRO A 77 -5.79 9.81 -0.35
N ALA A 78 -6.85 9.76 -1.17
CA ALA A 78 -7.49 10.96 -1.72
C ALA A 78 -9.01 10.84 -1.63
N ASN A 79 -9.67 11.89 -1.13
CA ASN A 79 -11.12 12.01 -1.16
C ASN A 79 -11.54 12.54 -2.53
N LEU A 80 -12.41 11.81 -3.22
CA LEU A 80 -12.87 12.14 -4.57
C LEU A 80 -14.39 12.28 -4.57
N GLN A 81 -14.86 13.18 -5.44
CA GLN A 81 -16.28 13.37 -5.70
C GLN A 81 -16.57 13.02 -7.16
N CYS A 82 -17.59 12.20 -7.40
CA CYS A 82 -18.02 11.89 -8.76
C CYS A 82 -18.68 13.10 -9.42
N ALA A 83 -18.22 13.48 -10.60
CA ALA A 83 -18.82 14.59 -11.38
C ALA A 83 -20.24 14.29 -11.90
N SER A 84 -20.67 13.02 -11.91
CA SER A 84 -21.95 12.61 -12.49
C SER A 84 -23.05 12.37 -11.45
N CYS A 85 -22.73 11.73 -10.32
CA CYS A 85 -23.69 11.41 -9.27
C CYS A 85 -23.39 12.13 -7.94
N HIS A 86 -22.34 12.96 -7.89
CA HIS A 86 -21.91 13.69 -6.69
C HIS A 86 -21.57 12.83 -5.47
N ALA A 87 -21.48 11.50 -5.62
CA ALA A 87 -21.05 10.59 -4.57
C ALA A 87 -19.60 10.88 -4.14
N HIS A 88 -19.37 10.81 -2.83
CA HIS A 88 -18.06 10.97 -2.22
C HIS A 88 -17.48 9.60 -1.88
N PHE A 89 -16.23 9.36 -2.20
CA PHE A 89 -15.55 8.11 -1.87
C PHE A 89 -14.05 8.35 -1.69
N VAL A 90 -13.40 7.42 -0.99
CA VAL A 90 -11.96 7.47 -0.73
C VAL A 90 -11.23 6.58 -1.72
N LEU A 91 -10.20 7.13 -2.36
CA LEU A 91 -9.24 6.37 -3.16
C LEU A 91 -8.04 6.01 -2.28
N ASN A 92 -7.98 4.74 -1.89
CA ASN A 92 -6.96 4.19 -1.03
C ASN A 92 -5.65 3.90 -1.80
N PRO A 93 -4.49 4.03 -1.16
CA PRO A 93 -3.22 3.63 -1.78
C PRO A 93 -3.21 2.13 -2.05
N ASN A 94 -2.66 1.72 -3.20
CA ASN A 94 -2.41 0.31 -3.49
C ASN A 94 -1.31 -0.21 -2.58
N ARG A 95 -1.61 -1.26 -1.81
CA ARG A 95 -0.62 -1.93 -0.96
C ARG A 95 -0.35 -3.32 -1.53
N PRO A 96 0.70 -3.50 -2.35
CA PRO A 96 0.96 -4.78 -2.99
C PRO A 96 1.24 -5.87 -1.95
N LYS A 97 0.55 -7.00 -2.11
CA LYS A 97 0.78 -8.21 -1.32
C LYS A 97 2.00 -8.94 -1.87
N ILE A 98 2.90 -9.37 -0.99
CA ILE A 98 4.04 -10.22 -1.30
C ILE A 98 3.67 -11.69 -1.10
N GLU A 99 4.27 -12.55 -1.92
CA GLU A 99 4.32 -13.99 -1.72
C GLU A 99 5.66 -14.38 -1.11
N ILE A 100 5.61 -15.07 0.02
CA ILE A 100 6.77 -15.66 0.69
C ILE A 100 6.62 -17.18 0.68
N SER A 101 7.71 -17.92 0.56
CA SER A 101 7.70 -19.38 0.72
C SER A 101 8.04 -19.76 2.16
N CYS A 102 7.30 -20.71 2.73
CA CYS A 102 7.68 -21.31 4.00
C CYS A 102 8.98 -22.10 3.84
N PRO A 103 9.98 -21.95 4.72
CA PRO A 103 11.26 -22.66 4.60
C PRO A 103 11.14 -24.17 4.84
N SER A 104 10.07 -24.64 5.51
CA SER A 104 9.89 -26.05 5.85
C SER A 104 9.04 -26.81 4.82
N CYS A 105 7.90 -26.25 4.41
CA CYS A 105 6.95 -26.94 3.53
C CYS A 105 6.82 -26.31 2.13
N GLU A 106 7.64 -25.29 1.82
CA GLU A 106 7.67 -24.54 0.55
C GLU A 106 6.33 -23.91 0.11
N ARG A 107 5.30 -23.98 0.96
CA ARG A 107 4.00 -23.35 0.68
C ARG A 107 4.15 -21.84 0.59
N LYS A 108 3.46 -21.27 -0.40
CA LYS A 108 3.40 -19.82 -0.63
C LYS A 108 2.37 -19.18 0.30
N LEU A 109 2.81 -18.25 1.13
CA LEU A 109 1.95 -17.41 1.96
C LEU A 109 1.88 -16.02 1.36
N ARG A 110 0.66 -15.46 1.29
CA ARG A 110 0.42 -14.13 0.72
C ARG A 110 0.11 -13.14 1.83
N MET A 111 0.89 -12.07 1.94
CA MET A 111 0.74 -11.08 3.01
C MET A 111 1.15 -9.67 2.58
N ASN A 112 0.81 -8.67 3.38
CA ASN A 112 1.17 -7.27 3.12
C ASN A 112 2.64 -7.02 3.48
N LYS A 113 3.41 -6.36 2.59
CA LYS A 113 4.74 -5.85 2.95
C LYS A 113 4.59 -4.78 4.03
N ARG A 114 5.26 -4.97 5.16
CA ARG A 114 5.31 -3.98 6.23
C ARG A 114 6.75 -3.93 6.76
N PRO A 115 7.26 -2.73 7.08
CA PRO A 115 8.63 -2.57 7.52
C PRO A 115 8.87 -3.24 8.88
N GLY A 116 10.07 -3.77 9.05
CA GLY A 116 10.55 -4.38 10.30
C GLY A 116 10.43 -5.92 10.32
N GLU A 117 10.82 -6.49 11.45
CA GLU A 117 10.84 -7.95 11.65
C GLU A 117 9.48 -8.47 12.14
N ARG A 118 9.08 -9.62 11.60
CA ARG A 118 7.86 -10.32 12.00
C ARG A 118 8.11 -11.79 12.15
N GLU A 119 7.61 -12.35 13.24
CA GLU A 119 7.44 -13.78 13.39
C GLU A 119 6.14 -14.19 12.71
N ILE A 120 6.26 -15.12 11.76
CA ILE A 120 5.14 -15.66 10.99
C ILE A 120 5.08 -17.15 11.27
N SER A 121 3.91 -17.64 11.65
CA SER A 121 3.63 -19.07 11.74
C SER A 121 3.04 -19.57 10.43
N CYS A 122 3.60 -20.67 9.91
CA CYS A 122 3.04 -21.32 8.74
C CYS A 122 1.76 -22.09 9.13
N PRO A 123 0.58 -21.79 8.57
CA PRO A 123 -0.67 -22.50 8.90
C PRO A 123 -0.68 -23.97 8.45
N ALA A 124 0.32 -24.40 7.68
CA ALA A 124 0.41 -25.73 7.11
C ALA A 124 1.31 -26.70 7.89
N CYS A 125 2.39 -26.18 8.48
CA CYS A 125 3.40 -27.00 9.17
C CYS A 125 3.75 -26.43 10.55
N GLU A 126 3.04 -25.39 10.99
CA GLU A 126 3.18 -24.69 12.28
C GLU A 126 4.59 -24.16 12.57
N THR A 127 5.48 -24.20 11.58
CA THR A 127 6.84 -23.66 11.70
C THR A 127 6.78 -22.15 11.82
N GLU A 128 7.38 -21.63 12.88
CA GLU A 128 7.59 -20.21 13.10
C GLU A 128 8.91 -19.79 12.46
N PHE A 129 8.86 -18.72 11.66
CA PHE A 129 10.05 -18.17 11.04
C PHE A 129 9.98 -16.64 10.99
N LYS A 130 11.17 -16.02 11.01
CA LYS A 130 11.33 -14.57 10.99
C LYS A 130 11.50 -14.07 9.58
N ILE A 131 10.80 -12.99 9.25
CA ILE A 131 10.96 -12.28 7.98
C ILE A 131 11.24 -10.82 8.29
N SER A 132 12.25 -10.28 7.63
CA SER A 132 12.56 -8.86 7.62
C SER A 132 12.25 -8.27 6.24
N PHE A 133 11.68 -7.07 6.25
CA PHE A 133 11.53 -6.22 5.08
C PHE A 133 12.12 -4.85 5.39
#